data_AF-A0A4R3YSF6-F1
#
_entry.id   AF-A0A4R3YSF6-F1
#
_cell.length_a   1.000
_cell.length_b   1.000
_cell.length_c   1.000
_cell.angle_alpha   90.00
_cell.angle_beta   90.00
_cell.angle_gamma   90.00
#
_symmetry.space_group_name_H-M   'P 1'
#
loop_
_entity.id
_entity.type
_entity.pdbx_description
1 polymer ?
#
loop_
_entity_poly.entity_id
_entity_poly.type
_entity_poly.pdbx_seq_one_letter_code
_entity_poly.pdbx_strand_id
1 'polypeptide(L)'
;MIYHRQLEGVTDVRYGHEETLDEWTDIMEDYVERNCIPYTSRQKFMLITPTRLSPVRAGVAWPRGNFAVATLDNSYPVIAHEFGHLLGAKHDDGEVRYYGWWCETNMISPSTSLRSNCYVFSKQANQHIRDHVYR
;
A
#
# COMPACT_ATOMS: atom_id res chain seq x y z
N MET A 1 -0.57 -6.28 -13.59
CA MET A 1 -1.46 -5.51 -12.71
C MET A 1 -2.82 -5.44 -13.38
N ILE A 2 -3.89 -5.84 -12.68
CA ILE A 2 -5.26 -5.78 -13.17
C ILE A 2 -5.97 -4.74 -12.31
N TYR A 3 -6.80 -3.91 -12.94
CA TYR A 3 -7.49 -2.83 -12.27
C TYR A 3 -8.99 -2.94 -12.52
N HIS A 4 -9.77 -2.82 -11.45
CA HIS A 4 -11.22 -2.88 -11.49
C HIS A 4 -11.81 -1.61 -10.85
N ARG A 5 -12.98 -1.20 -11.33
CA ARG A 5 -13.81 -0.12 -10.74
C ARG A 5 -15.23 -0.63 -10.62
N GLN A 6 -15.97 -0.12 -9.63
CA GLN A 6 -17.41 -0.34 -9.49
C GLN A 6 -17.79 -1.83 -9.47
N LEU A 7 -16.93 -2.67 -8.89
CA LEU A 7 -17.29 -4.02 -8.50
C LEU A 7 -18.24 -3.93 -7.30
N GLU A 8 -19.47 -4.36 -7.52
CA GLU A 8 -20.53 -4.41 -6.52
C GLU A 8 -20.13 -5.28 -5.33
N GLY A 9 -20.32 -4.73 -4.14
CA GLY A 9 -19.95 -5.35 -2.88
C GLY A 9 -18.45 -5.44 -2.62
N VAL A 10 -17.57 -4.90 -3.47
CA VAL A 10 -16.10 -5.00 -3.33
C VAL A 10 -15.42 -3.65 -3.36
N THR A 11 -15.84 -2.74 -4.23
CA THR A 11 -15.20 -1.42 -4.41
C THR A 11 -16.14 -0.25 -4.09
N ASP A 12 -17.43 -0.52 -3.92
CA ASP A 12 -18.51 0.40 -3.55
C ASP A 12 -18.89 0.28 -2.06
N VAL A 13 -17.99 -0.26 -1.25
CA VAL A 13 -18.13 -0.40 0.20
C VAL A 13 -17.92 0.96 0.88
N ARG A 14 -18.34 1.06 2.15
CA ARG A 14 -18.00 2.21 2.97
C ARG A 14 -16.49 2.22 3.22
N TYR A 15 -15.84 3.35 3.00
CA TYR A 15 -14.43 3.59 3.31
C TYR A 15 -14.23 4.96 3.95
N GLY A 16 -13.05 5.19 4.49
CA GLY A 16 -12.67 6.46 5.13
C GLY A 16 -12.79 6.43 6.65
N HIS A 17 -12.55 5.25 7.23
CA HIS A 17 -12.51 5.00 8.68
C HIS A 17 -11.35 4.04 9.00
N GLU A 18 -10.97 3.92 10.26
CA GLU A 18 -9.75 3.20 10.63
C GLU A 18 -9.85 1.69 10.39
N GLU A 19 -11.07 1.15 10.47
CA GLU A 19 -11.40 -0.27 10.28
C GLU A 19 -11.57 -0.66 8.80
N THR A 20 -11.42 0.28 7.85
CA THR A 20 -11.63 0.00 6.42
C THR A 20 -10.75 -1.15 5.91
N LEU A 21 -9.51 -1.33 6.41
CA LEU A 21 -8.66 -2.44 5.97
C LEU A 21 -9.19 -3.80 6.43
N ASP A 22 -9.60 -3.91 7.70
CA ASP A 22 -10.16 -5.16 8.24
C ASP A 22 -11.43 -5.54 7.47
N GLU A 23 -12.40 -4.62 7.41
CA GLU A 23 -13.68 -4.85 6.72
C GLU A 23 -13.50 -5.18 5.24
N TRP A 24 -12.58 -4.48 4.55
CA TRP A 24 -12.34 -4.74 3.13
C TRP A 24 -11.56 -6.04 2.90
N THR A 25 -10.73 -6.46 3.86
CA THR A 25 -10.02 -7.75 3.80
C THR A 25 -11.04 -8.88 3.74
N ASP A 26 -12.01 -8.91 4.66
CA ASP A 26 -13.06 -9.92 4.70
C ASP A 26 -13.85 -9.98 3.38
N ILE A 27 -14.24 -8.80 2.87
CA ILE A 27 -14.98 -8.66 1.60
C ILE A 27 -14.18 -9.19 0.41
N MET A 28 -12.89 -8.88 0.35
CA MET A 28 -12.04 -9.28 -0.76
C MET A 28 -11.70 -10.77 -0.69
N GLU A 29 -11.53 -11.34 0.50
CA GLU A 29 -11.36 -12.78 0.69
C GLU A 29 -12.59 -13.56 0.21
N ASP A 30 -13.81 -13.14 0.60
CA ASP A 30 -15.06 -13.69 0.11
C ASP A 30 -15.19 -13.58 -1.43
N TYR A 31 -14.73 -12.47 -2.01
CA TYR A 31 -14.73 -12.29 -3.46
C TYR A 31 -13.73 -13.23 -4.15
N VAL A 32 -12.52 -13.37 -3.61
CA VAL A 32 -11.47 -14.25 -4.13
C VAL A 32 -11.94 -15.71 -4.12
N GLU A 33 -12.54 -16.15 -3.01
CA GLU A 33 -13.07 -17.51 -2.88
C GLU A 33 -14.19 -17.79 -3.89
N ARG A 34 -15.22 -16.93 -3.93
CA ARG A 34 -16.38 -17.11 -4.83
C ARG A 34 -16.03 -17.10 -6.32
N ASN A 35 -14.95 -16.41 -6.69
CA ASN A 35 -14.50 -16.31 -8.08
C ASN A 35 -13.35 -17.27 -8.41
N CYS A 36 -12.98 -18.16 -7.48
CA CYS A 36 -11.88 -19.11 -7.63
C CYS A 36 -10.56 -18.43 -8.06
N ILE A 37 -10.30 -17.21 -7.55
CA ILE A 37 -9.08 -16.47 -7.83
C ILE A 37 -7.95 -17.14 -7.01
N PRO A 38 -6.79 -17.46 -7.62
CA PRO A 38 -5.67 -18.04 -6.88
C PRO A 38 -5.23 -17.15 -5.72
N TYR A 39 -5.28 -17.69 -4.50
CA TYR A 39 -4.85 -17.00 -3.28
C TYR A 39 -3.50 -17.56 -2.82
N THR A 40 -2.42 -16.85 -3.09
CA THR A 40 -1.07 -17.18 -2.59
C THR A 40 -0.42 -15.94 -2.00
N SER A 41 0.70 -16.11 -1.28
CA SER A 41 1.49 -14.98 -0.76
C SER A 41 1.93 -13.97 -1.83
N ARG A 42 1.89 -14.31 -3.11
CA ARG A 42 2.27 -13.43 -4.22
C ARG A 42 1.13 -12.59 -4.79
N GLN A 43 -0.14 -12.92 -4.51
CA GLN A 43 -1.27 -12.13 -4.97
C GLN A 43 -1.51 -10.98 -4.01
N LYS A 44 -1.31 -9.75 -4.49
CA LYS A 44 -1.55 -8.54 -3.70
C LYS A 44 -2.80 -7.85 -4.21
N PHE A 45 -3.66 -7.44 -3.28
CA PHE A 45 -4.90 -6.73 -3.52
C PHE A 45 -4.82 -5.39 -2.81
N MET A 46 -5.26 -4.33 -3.47
CA MET A 46 -5.21 -3.00 -2.89
C MET A 46 -6.45 -2.22 -3.26
N LEU A 47 -7.17 -1.73 -2.24
CA LEU A 47 -8.24 -0.79 -2.42
C LEU A 47 -7.66 0.62 -2.55
N ILE A 48 -8.05 1.33 -3.59
CA ILE A 48 -7.66 2.73 -3.80
C ILE A 48 -8.89 3.60 -3.60
N THR A 49 -8.84 4.50 -2.60
CA THR A 49 -9.97 5.34 -2.20
C THR A 49 -9.67 6.84 -2.40
N PRO A 50 -10.68 7.69 -2.59
CA PRO A 50 -10.49 9.15 -2.56
C PRO A 50 -10.37 9.72 -1.14
N THR A 51 -10.78 8.97 -0.10
CA THR A 51 -10.98 9.48 1.27
C THR A 51 -10.04 8.82 2.26
N ARG A 52 -9.30 9.63 3.04
CA ARG A 52 -8.40 9.18 4.11
C ARG A 52 -9.12 8.31 5.15
N LEU A 53 -8.39 7.37 5.74
CA LEU A 53 -8.87 6.47 6.80
C LEU A 53 -9.10 7.24 8.11
N SER A 54 -8.25 8.23 8.37
CA SER A 54 -8.39 9.21 9.44
C SER A 54 -7.62 10.48 9.06
N PRO A 55 -7.72 11.59 9.82
CA PRO A 55 -6.99 12.82 9.51
C PRO A 55 -5.48 12.64 9.34
N VAL A 56 -4.89 11.62 9.98
CA VAL A 56 -3.45 11.33 9.96
C VAL A 56 -3.07 10.09 9.14
N ARG A 57 -4.04 9.25 8.75
CA ARG A 57 -3.78 7.96 8.08
C ARG A 57 -4.29 7.97 6.64
N ALA A 58 -3.36 8.07 5.70
CA ALA A 58 -3.63 8.07 4.26
C ALA A 58 -3.61 6.69 3.62
N GLY A 59 -3.09 5.68 4.32
CA GLY A 59 -3.00 4.31 3.85
C GLY A 59 -2.73 3.38 5.01
N VAL A 60 -2.94 2.09 4.78
CA VAL A 60 -2.62 1.01 5.69
C VAL A 60 -2.48 -0.29 4.91
N ALA A 61 -1.61 -1.18 5.37
CA ALA A 61 -1.37 -2.47 4.76
C ALA A 61 -1.11 -3.54 5.83
N TRP A 62 -1.48 -4.78 5.54
CA TRP A 62 -1.00 -5.92 6.31
C TRP A 62 0.47 -6.19 5.99
N PRO A 63 1.41 -6.03 6.95
CA PRO A 63 2.83 -6.22 6.66
C PRO A 63 3.10 -7.65 6.17
N ARG A 64 3.72 -7.79 5.00
CA ARG A 64 3.96 -9.08 4.30
C ARG A 64 2.68 -9.86 3.95
N GLY A 65 1.52 -9.25 4.13
CA GLY A 65 0.22 -9.82 3.81
C GLY A 65 -0.18 -9.56 2.36
N ASN A 66 -1.47 -9.66 2.10
CA ASN A 66 -2.03 -9.61 0.76
C ASN A 66 -2.86 -8.35 0.51
N PHE A 67 -3.32 -7.63 1.55
CA PHE A 67 -4.28 -6.54 1.41
C PHE A 67 -3.76 -5.22 1.95
N ALA A 68 -4.02 -4.16 1.18
CA ALA A 68 -3.77 -2.78 1.57
C ALA A 68 -4.91 -1.87 1.15
N VAL A 69 -5.03 -0.73 1.82
CA VAL A 69 -5.89 0.39 1.44
C VAL A 69 -5.00 1.62 1.30
N ALA A 70 -5.10 2.32 0.19
CA ALA A 70 -4.33 3.53 -0.06
C ALA A 70 -5.23 4.64 -0.61
N THR A 71 -4.93 5.88 -0.25
CA THR A 71 -5.74 7.03 -0.67
C THR A 71 -5.08 7.82 -1.80
N LEU A 72 -5.91 8.47 -2.62
CA LEU A 72 -5.46 9.37 -3.69
C LEU A 72 -5.15 10.80 -3.18
N ASP A 73 -5.50 11.11 -1.94
CA ASP A 73 -5.39 12.45 -1.32
C ASP A 73 -3.93 12.88 -1.03
N ASN A 74 -2.94 12.03 -1.34
CA ASN A 74 -1.50 12.38 -1.34
C ASN A 74 -0.72 11.48 -2.32
N SER A 75 -1.31 11.37 -3.52
CA SER A 75 -1.39 10.24 -4.46
C SER A 75 -0.19 9.31 -4.74
N TYR A 76 1.07 9.71 -4.66
CA TYR A 76 2.17 8.86 -5.19
C TYR A 76 2.97 8.09 -4.13
N PRO A 77 3.48 8.69 -3.05
CA PRO A 77 4.17 7.93 -2.02
C PRO A 77 3.26 6.90 -1.35
N VAL A 78 2.00 7.22 -1.06
CA VAL A 78 1.13 6.35 -0.26
C VAL A 78 0.88 4.99 -0.92
N ILE A 79 0.50 4.97 -2.20
CA ILE A 79 0.28 3.71 -2.92
C ILE A 79 1.55 2.85 -2.94
N ALA A 80 2.70 3.46 -3.26
CA ALA A 80 3.97 2.73 -3.28
C ALA A 80 4.41 2.29 -1.87
N HIS A 81 4.11 3.07 -0.85
CA HIS A 81 4.41 2.81 0.56
C HIS A 81 3.65 1.59 1.07
N GLU A 82 2.32 1.61 0.91
CA GLU A 82 1.46 0.50 1.33
C GLU A 82 1.75 -0.77 0.54
N PHE A 83 1.99 -0.65 -0.78
CA PHE A 83 2.41 -1.79 -1.58
C PHE A 83 3.79 -2.33 -1.14
N GLY A 84 4.70 -1.45 -0.71
CA GLY A 84 5.97 -1.84 -0.11
C GLY A 84 5.81 -2.69 1.14
N HIS A 85 4.85 -2.35 2.01
CA HIS A 85 4.52 -3.16 3.20
C HIS A 85 4.01 -4.56 2.83
N LEU A 86 3.15 -4.69 1.82
CA LEU A 86 2.72 -6.01 1.33
C LEU A 86 3.88 -6.86 0.83
N LEU A 87 4.93 -6.21 0.33
CA LEU A 87 6.14 -6.84 -0.15
C LEU A 87 7.20 -7.01 0.95
N GLY A 88 6.92 -6.62 2.19
CA GLY A 88 7.81 -6.82 3.34
C GLY A 88 8.82 -5.72 3.60
N ALA A 89 8.73 -4.59 2.90
CA ALA A 89 9.49 -3.39 3.26
C ALA A 89 8.93 -2.75 4.55
N LYS A 90 9.81 -2.06 5.28
CA LYS A 90 9.54 -1.44 6.57
C LYS A 90 9.79 0.06 6.51
N HIS A 91 9.23 0.82 7.46
CA HIS A 91 9.49 2.26 7.58
C HIS A 91 10.98 2.58 7.71
N ASP A 92 11.70 1.79 8.51
CA ASP A 92 13.14 1.97 8.76
C ASP A 92 14.01 1.77 7.51
N ASP A 93 13.44 1.18 6.45
CA ASP A 93 14.13 1.07 5.18
C ASP A 93 14.13 2.40 4.41
N GLY A 94 13.38 3.42 4.84
CA GLY A 94 13.29 4.72 4.19
C GLY A 94 14.60 5.51 4.25
N GLU A 95 14.98 6.11 3.12
CA GLU A 95 16.14 7.00 2.99
C GLU A 95 15.71 8.41 2.55
N VAL A 96 16.49 9.41 2.95
CA VAL A 96 16.46 10.77 2.39
C VAL A 96 17.69 10.94 1.49
N ARG A 97 17.48 11.42 0.27
CA ARG A 97 18.56 11.60 -0.73
C ARG A 97 18.61 13.04 -1.22
N TYR A 98 19.76 13.44 -1.75
CA TYR A 98 19.97 14.77 -2.32
C TYR A 98 20.37 14.67 -3.80
N TYR A 99 19.53 15.23 -4.67
CA TYR A 99 19.77 15.31 -6.12
C TYR A 99 19.49 16.73 -6.63
N GLY A 100 20.06 17.74 -5.96
CA GLY A 100 19.75 19.17 -6.19
C GLY A 100 18.54 19.66 -5.37
N TRP A 101 17.68 18.75 -4.92
CA TRP A 101 16.70 18.94 -3.85
C TRP A 101 16.63 17.69 -2.97
N TRP A 102 16.20 17.84 -1.71
CA TRP A 102 15.99 16.72 -0.80
C TRP A 102 14.74 15.92 -1.19
N CYS A 103 14.89 14.61 -1.35
CA CYS A 103 13.78 13.71 -1.62
C CYS A 103 13.74 12.55 -0.63
N GLU A 104 12.56 11.95 -0.45
CA GLU A 104 12.35 10.77 0.38
C GLU A 104 12.01 9.54 -0.47
N THR A 105 12.60 8.39 -0.14
CA THR A 105 12.22 7.11 -0.78
C THR A 105 10.85 6.62 -0.29
N ASN A 106 10.23 5.71 -1.04
CA ASN A 106 8.84 5.29 -0.85
C ASN A 106 8.48 4.80 0.57
N MET A 107 9.45 4.26 1.33
CA MET A 107 9.20 3.71 2.68
C MET A 107 9.40 4.70 3.82
N ILE A 108 9.78 5.95 3.55
CA ILE A 108 9.99 6.93 4.62
C ILE A 108 8.70 7.09 5.46
N SER A 109 8.86 7.10 6.78
CA SER A 109 7.77 7.46 7.70
C SER A 109 8.38 7.91 9.04
N PRO A 110 8.00 9.07 9.59
CA PRO A 110 7.05 10.04 9.02
C PRO A 110 7.63 10.77 7.79
N SER A 111 6.76 11.06 6.82
CA SER A 111 7.09 11.89 5.65
C SER A 111 6.82 13.37 5.92
N THR A 112 7.44 14.26 5.13
CA THR A 112 7.20 15.71 5.21
C THR A 112 6.97 16.32 3.84
N SER A 113 6.07 17.31 3.76
CA SER A 113 5.80 18.08 2.54
C SER A 113 6.96 18.97 2.10
N LEU A 114 8.00 19.15 2.93
CA LEU A 114 9.19 19.93 2.61
C LEU A 114 10.15 19.20 1.66
N ARG A 115 10.04 17.86 1.56
CA ARG A 115 10.90 17.03 0.71
C ARG A 115 10.09 16.48 -0.45
N SER A 116 10.72 16.33 -1.61
CA SER A 116 10.07 15.69 -2.76
C SER A 116 10.02 14.17 -2.59
N ASN A 117 9.31 13.46 -3.46
CA ASN A 117 9.40 12.00 -3.52
C ASN A 117 10.56 11.59 -4.46
N CYS A 118 11.40 10.64 -4.04
CA CYS A 118 12.46 10.07 -4.89
C CYS A 118 11.92 9.07 -5.93
N TYR A 119 10.67 8.64 -5.81
CA TYR A 119 9.96 7.65 -6.63
C TYR A 119 10.65 6.29 -6.70
N VAL A 120 11.37 5.90 -5.64
CA VAL A 120 12.11 4.65 -5.56
C VAL A 120 12.02 4.04 -4.17
N PHE A 121 12.14 2.71 -4.11
CA PHE A 121 12.49 2.01 -2.89
C PHE A 121 14.00 2.14 -2.62
N SER A 122 14.39 2.24 -1.36
CA SER A 122 15.79 2.24 -0.93
C SER A 122 16.49 0.91 -1.26
N LYS A 123 17.82 0.84 -1.06
CA LYS A 123 18.54 -0.42 -1.23
C LYS A 123 18.06 -1.47 -0.22
N GLN A 124 17.83 -1.06 1.03
CA GLN A 124 17.38 -1.95 2.09
C GLN A 124 15.94 -2.45 1.85
N ALA A 125 15.03 -1.55 1.45
CA ALA A 125 13.66 -1.93 1.10
C ALA A 125 13.65 -2.95 -0.06
N ASN A 126 14.45 -2.71 -1.10
CA ASN A 126 14.59 -3.66 -2.21
C ASN A 126 15.12 -5.03 -1.76
N GLN A 127 15.98 -5.08 -0.74
CA GLN A 127 16.47 -6.34 -0.19
C GLN A 127 15.35 -7.11 0.53
N HIS A 128 14.59 -6.45 1.42
CA HIS A 128 13.45 -7.08 2.09
C HIS A 128 12.36 -7.53 1.11
N ILE A 129 12.09 -6.73 0.08
CA ILE A 129 11.15 -7.08 -1.00
C ILE A 129 11.60 -8.36 -1.72
N ARG A 130 12.89 -8.45 -2.08
CA ARG A 130 13.43 -9.65 -2.71
C ARG A 130 13.33 -10.86 -1.78
N ASP A 131 13.68 -10.70 -0.51
CA ASP A 131 13.61 -11.78 0.47
C ASP A 131 12.18 -12.28 0.70
N HIS A 132 11.16 -11.42 0.56
CA HIS A 132 9.75 -11.83 0.69
C HIS A 132 9.18 -12.46 -0.58
N VAL A 133 9.55 -11.95 -1.76
CA VAL A 133 8.98 -12.42 -3.04
C VAL A 133 9.63 -13.72 -3.54
N TYR A 134 10.93 -13.89 -3.30
CA TYR A 134 11.72 -15.00 -3.85
C TYR A 134 12.01 -16.14 -2.86
N ARG A 135 11.65 -16.00 -1.60
CA ARG A 135 11.66 -17.11 -0.63
C ARG A 135 10.25 -17.64 -0.41
#